data_AF-D4DTE1-F1
#
_entry.id   AF-D4DTE1-F1
#
_cell.length_a   1.000
_cell.length_b   1.000
_cell.length_c   1.000
_cell.angle_alpha   90.00
_cell.angle_beta   90.00
_cell.angle_gamma   90.00
#
_symmetry.space_group_name_H-M   'P 1'
#
loop_
_entity.id
_entity.type
_entity.pdbx_description
1 polymer ?
#
loop_
_entity_poly.entity_id
_entity_poly.type
_entity_poly.pdbx_seq_one_letter_code
_entity_poly.pdbx_strand_id
1 'polypeptide(L)'
;MTVKICCRTYRLRCVGANREKTGKAAIEVFNEAIANAKPIVEVKSRRVGGANYQVPVEVRPSRRLALAMRWVRDAARKRGEKSMDLRLAGELIDASEGRGGALKNVKKYTAWLKPIKHSLTSVSNFERLIKWLVRPRSACTATSVFPPISTRVKPLLQNVFCSIPV
;
A
#
# COMPACT_ATOMS: atom_id res chain seq x y z
N MET A 1 -10.36 -13.97 -22.31
CA MET A 1 -11.80 -13.61 -22.44
C MET A 1 -12.72 -14.31 -21.43
N THR A 2 -12.22 -15.11 -20.49
CA THR A 2 -13.01 -15.96 -19.56
C THR A 2 -13.51 -15.29 -18.27
N VAL A 3 -13.12 -14.05 -17.96
CA VAL A 3 -13.57 -13.36 -16.73
C VAL A 3 -14.98 -12.75 -16.88
N LYS A 4 -15.41 -12.45 -18.12
CA LYS A 4 -16.71 -11.78 -18.38
C LYS A 4 -17.93 -12.71 -18.25
N ILE A 5 -17.80 -13.99 -18.61
CA ILE A 5 -18.91 -14.95 -18.62
C ILE A 5 -19.25 -15.43 -17.19
N CYS A 6 -18.26 -15.45 -16.30
CA CYS A 6 -18.42 -15.84 -14.90
C CYS A 6 -19.13 -14.73 -14.09
N CYS A 7 -18.75 -13.46 -14.25
CA CYS A 7 -19.15 -12.38 -13.33
C CYS A 7 -20.65 -12.02 -13.34
N ARG A 8 -21.38 -12.29 -14.43
CA ARG A 8 -22.82 -11.95 -14.51
C ARG A 8 -23.69 -12.83 -13.61
N THR A 9 -23.32 -14.12 -13.47
CA THR A 9 -24.09 -15.12 -12.71
C THR A 9 -23.88 -15.00 -11.20
N TYR A 10 -22.64 -14.73 -10.76
CA TYR A 10 -22.32 -14.57 -9.33
C TYR A 10 -22.83 -13.24 -8.74
N ARG A 11 -23.09 -12.21 -9.58
CA ARG A 11 -23.61 -10.91 -9.13
C ARG A 11 -25.01 -11.00 -8.52
N LEU A 12 -25.90 -11.81 -9.11
CA LEU A 12 -27.28 -11.92 -8.61
C LEU A 12 -27.36 -12.78 -7.34
N ARG A 13 -26.53 -13.82 -7.25
CA ARG A 13 -26.53 -14.75 -6.11
C ARG A 13 -25.90 -14.17 -4.85
N CYS A 14 -24.85 -13.34 -4.98
CA CYS A 14 -24.24 -12.70 -3.81
C CYS A 14 -25.15 -11.66 -3.14
N VAL A 15 -26.03 -11.01 -3.91
CA VAL A 15 -26.99 -10.01 -3.40
C VAL A 15 -28.02 -10.68 -2.47
N GLY A 16 -28.48 -11.89 -2.81
CA GLY A 16 -29.36 -12.68 -1.94
C GLY A 16 -28.68 -13.04 -0.61
N ALA A 17 -27.45 -13.56 -0.68
CA ALA A 17 -26.68 -13.97 0.49
C ALA A 17 -26.35 -12.82 1.46
N ASN A 18 -26.18 -11.59 0.97
CA ASN A 18 -25.96 -10.42 1.85
C ASN A 18 -27.23 -9.96 2.56
N ARG A 19 -28.38 -10.03 1.86
CA ARG A 19 -29.66 -9.60 2.44
C ARG A 19 -30.08 -10.48 3.62
N GLU A 20 -29.86 -11.79 3.51
CA GLU A 20 -30.13 -12.76 4.57
C GLU A 20 -29.27 -12.55 5.82
N LYS A 21 -28.02 -12.10 5.65
CA LYS A 21 -27.05 -11.98 6.76
C LYS A 21 -27.10 -10.65 7.48
N THR A 22 -27.35 -9.56 6.77
CA THR A 22 -27.16 -8.20 7.31
C THR A 22 -28.48 -7.42 7.45
N GLY A 23 -29.58 -7.88 6.82
CA GLY A 23 -30.88 -7.19 6.82
C GLY A 23 -30.90 -5.83 6.10
N LYS A 24 -29.73 -5.27 5.75
CA LYS A 24 -29.53 -4.03 5.00
C LYS A 24 -29.57 -4.26 3.50
N ALA A 25 -29.81 -3.20 2.74
CA ALA A 25 -29.75 -3.25 1.29
C ALA A 25 -28.32 -3.61 0.83
N ALA A 26 -28.18 -4.68 0.06
CA ALA A 26 -26.87 -5.16 -0.41
C ALA A 26 -26.08 -4.11 -1.21
N ILE A 27 -26.80 -3.14 -1.82
CA ILE A 27 -26.20 -2.04 -2.57
C ILE A 27 -25.44 -1.06 -1.67
N GLU A 28 -25.95 -0.81 -0.45
CA GLU A 28 -25.36 0.11 0.52
C GLU A 28 -24.08 -0.48 1.09
N VAL A 29 -24.15 -1.73 1.56
CA VAL A 29 -23.00 -2.50 2.07
C VAL A 29 -21.89 -2.58 1.01
N PHE A 30 -22.26 -2.75 -0.27
CA PHE A 30 -21.28 -2.77 -1.36
C PHE A 30 -20.59 -1.41 -1.57
N ASN A 31 -21.34 -0.31 -1.51
CA ASN A 31 -20.78 1.03 -1.64
C ASN A 31 -19.85 1.38 -0.47
N GLU A 32 -20.24 1.03 0.75
CA GLU A 32 -19.42 1.17 1.96
C GLU A 32 -18.13 0.33 1.87
N ALA A 33 -18.25 -0.95 1.51
CA ALA A 33 -17.11 -1.85 1.33
C ALA A 33 -16.12 -1.31 0.28
N ILE A 34 -16.63 -0.79 -0.84
CA ILE A 34 -15.78 -0.18 -1.87
C ILE A 34 -15.17 1.14 -1.38
N ALA A 35 -15.87 1.95 -0.60
CA ALA A 35 -15.31 3.17 -0.02
C ALA A 35 -14.09 2.85 0.87
N ASN A 36 -14.20 1.82 1.72
CA ASN A 36 -13.12 1.37 2.60
C ASN A 36 -11.95 0.75 1.83
N ALA A 37 -12.23 0.06 0.73
CA ALA A 37 -11.21 -0.62 -0.08
C ALA A 37 -10.43 0.30 -1.03
N LYS A 38 -10.78 1.60 -1.14
CA LYS A 38 -10.08 2.56 -2.00
C LYS A 38 -8.70 2.94 -1.43
N PRO A 39 -7.59 2.60 -2.11
CA PRO A 39 -6.29 3.12 -1.73
C PRO A 39 -6.13 4.58 -2.14
N ILE A 40 -5.51 5.38 -1.28
CA ILE A 40 -5.12 6.77 -1.59
C ILE A 40 -3.72 6.74 -2.23
N VAL A 41 -2.79 6.00 -1.61
CA VAL A 41 -1.39 5.94 -2.04
C VAL A 41 -1.04 4.54 -2.54
N GLU A 42 -0.25 4.47 -3.62
CA GLU A 42 0.44 3.27 -4.07
C GLU A 42 1.96 3.49 -4.01
N VAL A 43 2.73 2.40 -3.95
CA VAL A 43 4.19 2.47 -3.99
C VAL A 43 4.67 2.14 -5.39
N LYS A 44 5.49 3.02 -5.97
CA LYS A 44 6.19 2.80 -7.24
C LYS A 44 7.69 2.67 -6.98
N SER A 45 8.37 1.85 -7.77
CA SER A 45 9.83 1.81 -7.75
C SER A 45 10.38 3.03 -8.47
N ARG A 46 11.39 3.69 -7.87
CA ARG A 46 12.15 4.76 -8.50
C ARG A 46 13.63 4.59 -8.18
N ARG A 47 14.50 4.75 -9.17
CA ARG A 47 15.94 4.61 -9.02
C ARG A 47 16.59 5.94 -8.65
N VAL A 48 17.40 5.95 -7.59
CA VAL A 48 18.16 7.13 -7.15
C VAL A 48 19.55 6.67 -6.70
N GLY A 49 20.61 7.32 -7.18
CA GLY A 49 21.98 7.05 -6.73
C GLY A 49 22.46 5.60 -6.89
N GLY A 50 21.96 4.86 -7.89
CA GLY A 50 22.34 3.47 -8.14
C GLY A 50 21.44 2.40 -7.48
N ALA A 51 20.66 2.76 -6.46
CA ALA A 51 19.71 1.86 -5.79
C ALA A 51 18.25 2.12 -6.19
N ASN A 52 17.39 1.11 -6.05
CA ASN A 52 15.95 1.20 -6.31
C ASN A 52 15.19 1.43 -5.01
N TYR A 53 14.50 2.57 -4.91
CA TYR A 53 13.67 2.93 -3.76
C TYR A 53 12.18 2.77 -4.06
N GLN A 54 11.41 2.55 -3.00
CA GLN A 54 9.95 2.49 -3.02
C GLN A 54 9.39 3.87 -2.69
N VAL A 55 8.98 4.61 -3.73
CA VAL A 55 8.44 5.96 -3.60
C VAL A 55 6.91 5.90 -3.57
N PRO A 56 6.25 6.48 -2.55
CA PRO A 56 4.79 6.60 -2.51
C PRO A 56 4.31 7.64 -3.52
N VAL A 57 3.24 7.30 -4.26
CA VAL A 57 2.59 8.18 -5.24
C VAL A 57 1.08 8.10 -5.05
N GLU A 58 0.41 9.25 -5.20
CA GLU A 58 -1.06 9.32 -5.14
C GLU A 58 -1.71 8.55 -6.31
N VAL A 59 -2.77 7.82 -6.01
CA VAL A 59 -3.49 7.00 -6.99
C VAL A 59 -4.60 7.80 -7.66
N ARG A 60 -4.62 7.80 -9.00
CA ARG A 60 -5.70 8.41 -9.80
C ARG A 60 -7.07 7.80 -9.48
N PRO A 61 -8.17 8.58 -9.47
CA PRO A 61 -9.48 8.13 -9.02
C PRO A 61 -10.06 6.94 -9.82
N SER A 62 -9.89 6.93 -11.14
CA SER A 62 -10.30 5.81 -12.00
C SER A 62 -9.60 4.50 -11.63
N ARG A 63 -8.32 4.57 -11.25
CA ARG A 63 -7.51 3.43 -10.83
C ARG A 63 -7.88 2.96 -9.41
N ARG A 64 -8.27 3.86 -8.49
CA ARG A 64 -8.71 3.49 -7.13
C ARG A 64 -9.86 2.50 -7.14
N LEU A 65 -10.87 2.76 -7.98
CA LEU A 65 -12.05 1.89 -8.12
C LEU A 65 -11.67 0.52 -8.69
N ALA A 66 -10.82 0.48 -9.72
CA ALA A 66 -10.35 -0.76 -10.31
C ALA A 66 -9.50 -1.60 -9.34
N LEU A 67 -8.67 -0.97 -8.51
CA LEU A 67 -7.87 -1.63 -7.48
C LEU A 67 -8.75 -2.19 -6.35
N ALA A 68 -9.74 -1.42 -5.90
CA ALA A 68 -10.69 -1.86 -4.88
C ALA A 68 -11.42 -3.14 -5.31
N MET A 69 -12.00 -3.14 -6.52
CA MET A 69 -12.69 -4.32 -7.06
C MET A 69 -11.75 -5.52 -7.26
N ARG A 70 -10.50 -5.27 -7.67
CA ARG A 70 -9.48 -6.31 -7.82
C ARG A 70 -9.16 -6.97 -6.48
N TRP A 71 -8.94 -6.18 -5.43
CA TRP A 71 -8.59 -6.69 -4.11
C TRP A 71 -9.72 -7.44 -3.43
N VAL A 72 -10.96 -6.98 -3.58
CA VAL A 72 -12.15 -7.71 -3.07
C VAL A 72 -12.27 -9.08 -3.75
N ARG A 73 -12.12 -9.14 -5.08
CA ARG A 73 -12.15 -10.40 -5.83
C ARG A 73 -11.02 -11.35 -5.41
N ASP A 74 -9.80 -10.83 -5.31
CA ASP A 74 -8.63 -11.65 -4.98
C ASP A 74 -8.65 -12.12 -3.52
N ALA A 75 -9.24 -11.33 -2.60
CA ALA A 75 -9.47 -11.73 -1.22
C ALA A 75 -10.56 -12.82 -1.11
N ALA A 76 -11.67 -12.66 -1.83
CA ALA A 76 -12.74 -13.66 -1.84
C ALA A 76 -12.26 -15.02 -2.37
N ARG A 77 -11.32 -15.03 -3.34
CA ARG A 77 -10.71 -16.28 -3.82
C ARG A 77 -9.88 -17.02 -2.78
N LYS A 78 -9.25 -16.30 -1.84
CA LYS A 78 -8.39 -16.88 -0.80
C LYS A 78 -9.18 -17.49 0.37
N ARG A 79 -10.47 -17.23 0.47
CA ARG A 79 -11.33 -17.84 1.48
C ARG A 79 -11.62 -19.31 1.17
N GLY A 80 -11.72 -20.11 2.23
CA GLY A 80 -11.98 -21.55 2.16
C GLY A 80 -13.47 -21.95 2.13
N GLU A 81 -14.40 -21.03 1.94
CA GLU A 81 -15.84 -21.35 1.97
C GLU A 81 -16.27 -22.14 0.73
N LYS A 82 -17.43 -22.82 0.75
CA LYS A 82 -17.77 -23.81 -0.31
C LYS A 82 -18.08 -23.18 -1.68
N SER A 83 -18.80 -22.06 -1.72
CA SER A 83 -19.18 -21.38 -2.98
C SER A 83 -18.59 -19.98 -3.07
N MET A 84 -18.25 -19.53 -4.28
CA MET A 84 -17.70 -18.19 -4.51
C MET A 84 -18.68 -17.07 -4.10
N ASP A 85 -20.00 -17.34 -4.19
CA ASP A 85 -21.05 -16.40 -3.76
C ASP A 85 -20.97 -16.10 -2.27
N LEU A 86 -20.82 -17.16 -1.46
CA LEU A 86 -20.68 -17.04 -0.01
C LEU A 86 -19.36 -16.33 0.34
N ARG A 87 -18.26 -16.66 -0.35
CA ARG A 87 -16.95 -16.03 -0.16
C ARG A 87 -16.99 -14.53 -0.40
N LEU A 88 -17.68 -14.12 -1.47
CA LEU A 88 -17.80 -12.71 -1.83
C LEU A 88 -18.71 -11.97 -0.85
N ALA A 89 -19.82 -12.58 -0.44
CA ALA A 89 -20.72 -12.03 0.58
C ALA A 89 -19.98 -11.82 1.91
N GLY A 90 -19.22 -12.81 2.36
CA GLY A 90 -18.40 -12.72 3.58
C GLY A 90 -17.33 -11.63 3.51
N GLU A 91 -16.61 -11.49 2.40
CA GLU A 91 -15.62 -10.41 2.26
C GLU A 91 -16.27 -9.01 2.19
N LEU A 92 -17.46 -8.87 1.60
CA LEU A 92 -18.15 -7.58 1.53
C LEU A 92 -18.61 -7.11 2.92
N ILE A 93 -19.14 -8.02 3.74
CA ILE A 93 -19.51 -7.73 5.13
C ILE A 93 -18.27 -7.30 5.93
N ASP A 94 -17.20 -8.09 5.88
CA ASP A 94 -15.98 -7.76 6.61
C ASP A 94 -15.36 -6.43 6.14
N ALA A 95 -15.41 -6.15 4.83
CA ALA A 95 -14.90 -4.90 4.26
C ALA A 95 -15.73 -3.68 4.70
N SER A 96 -17.04 -3.83 4.90
CA SER A 96 -17.89 -2.76 5.45
C SER A 96 -17.50 -2.40 6.88
N GLU A 97 -17.07 -3.39 7.67
CA GLU A 97 -16.61 -3.22 9.05
C GLU A 97 -15.13 -2.82 9.17
N GLY A 98 -14.43 -2.58 8.06
CA GLY A 98 -13.01 -2.21 8.08
C GLY A 98 -12.05 -3.39 8.34
N ARG A 99 -12.54 -4.62 8.18
CA ARG A 99 -11.81 -5.89 8.33
C ARG A 99 -11.71 -6.63 6.99
N GLY A 100 -11.04 -7.78 6.98
CA GLY A 100 -10.93 -8.64 5.79
C GLY A 100 -9.63 -8.54 5.00
N GLY A 101 -9.49 -9.47 4.05
CA GLY A 101 -8.27 -9.67 3.26
C GLY A 101 -8.01 -8.55 2.26
N ALA A 102 -9.09 -7.93 1.74
CA ALA A 102 -9.00 -6.83 0.80
C ALA A 102 -8.31 -5.59 1.41
N LEU A 103 -8.59 -5.30 2.68
CA LEU A 103 -8.05 -4.14 3.38
C LEU A 103 -6.61 -4.34 3.85
N LYS A 104 -6.09 -5.57 3.90
CA LYS A 104 -4.67 -5.83 4.20
C LYS A 104 -3.75 -5.14 3.19
N ASN A 105 -4.14 -5.15 1.92
CA ASN A 105 -3.38 -4.48 0.86
C ASN A 105 -3.45 -2.95 1.02
N VAL A 106 -4.64 -2.40 1.26
CA VAL A 106 -4.82 -0.95 1.54
C VAL A 106 -3.97 -0.52 2.75
N LYS A 107 -4.07 -1.26 3.85
CA LYS A 107 -3.33 -1.02 5.10
C LYS A 107 -1.82 -1.04 4.88
N LYS A 108 -1.31 -1.94 4.03
CA LYS A 108 0.12 -1.99 3.68
C LYS A 108 0.62 -0.66 3.11
N TYR A 109 -0.09 -0.08 2.14
CA TYR A 109 0.33 1.17 1.50
C TYR A 109 0.15 2.40 2.39
N THR A 110 -0.89 2.43 3.22
CA THR A 110 -1.07 3.50 4.23
C THR A 110 -0.03 3.42 5.36
N ALA A 111 0.42 2.22 5.75
CA ALA A 111 1.41 2.02 6.80
C ALA A 111 2.78 2.62 6.45
N TRP A 112 3.12 2.74 5.16
CA TRP A 112 4.34 3.44 4.70
C TRP A 112 4.39 4.91 5.13
N LEU A 113 3.25 5.56 5.36
CA LEU A 113 3.19 6.96 5.80
C LEU A 113 3.28 7.12 7.33
N LYS A 114 3.08 6.05 8.11
CA LYS A 114 3.10 6.10 9.58
C LYS A 114 4.44 6.57 10.18
N PRO A 115 5.62 6.09 9.73
CA PRO A 115 6.90 6.55 10.28
C PRO A 115 7.20 8.03 9.95
N ILE A 116 6.67 8.54 8.83
CA ILE A 116 6.90 9.92 8.38
C ILE A 116 6.09 10.91 9.23
N LYS A 117 4.84 10.58 9.57
CA LYS A 117 3.98 11.48 10.36
C LYS A 117 4.40 11.63 11.83
N HIS A 118 5.01 10.62 12.45
CA HIS A 118 5.44 10.72 13.85
C HIS A 118 6.73 11.54 14.05
N SER A 119 7.49 11.80 12.98
CA SER A 119 8.75 12.56 13.02
C SER A 119 8.58 14.03 12.64
N LEU A 120 7.38 14.44 12.21
CA LEU A 120 7.02 15.81 11.80
C LEU A 120 6.30 16.58 12.91
N THR A 121 6.78 16.50 14.15
CA THR A 121 6.53 17.53 15.18
C THR A 121 7.67 18.56 15.26
N SER A 122 8.66 18.50 14.38
CA SER A 122 9.53 19.64 14.08
C SER A 122 9.81 19.75 12.58
N VAL A 123 9.40 20.90 12.02
CA VAL A 123 9.50 21.27 10.60
C VAL A 123 10.96 21.32 10.10
N SER A 124 11.93 21.23 11.00
CA SER A 124 13.36 21.41 10.75
C SER A 124 14.05 20.25 10.00
N ASN A 125 13.53 19.02 10.04
CA ASN A 125 14.24 17.86 9.48
C ASN A 125 13.93 17.56 8.00
N PHE A 126 12.75 17.93 7.48
CA PHE A 126 12.38 17.64 6.09
C PHE A 126 13.08 18.58 5.10
N GLU A 127 13.22 19.87 5.45
CA GLU A 127 14.00 20.82 4.66
C GLU A 127 15.50 20.52 4.67
N ARG A 128 16.04 19.99 5.79
CA ARG A 128 17.46 19.57 5.87
C ARG A 128 17.76 18.39 4.96
N LEU A 129 16.83 17.44 4.82
CA LEU A 129 16.97 16.29 3.93
C LEU A 129 16.94 16.71 2.45
N ILE A 130 16.06 17.64 2.07
CA ILE A 130 15.99 18.16 0.70
C ILE A 130 17.20 19.06 0.38
N LYS A 131 17.64 19.94 1.30
CA LYS A 131 18.88 20.73 1.15
C LYS A 131 20.13 19.86 1.04
N TRP A 132 20.15 18.68 1.67
CA TRP A 132 21.25 17.73 1.54
C TRP A 132 21.24 17.00 0.19
N LEU A 133 20.06 16.64 -0.34
CA LEU A 133 19.91 15.97 -1.64
C LEU A 133 20.24 16.87 -2.85
N VAL A 134 20.13 18.19 -2.73
CA VAL A 134 20.42 19.16 -3.81
C VAL A 134 21.81 19.80 -3.63
N ARG A 135 22.67 19.29 -2.72
CA ARG A 135 24.04 19.81 -2.59
C ARG A 135 24.85 19.50 -3.86
N PRO A 136 25.42 20.50 -4.54
CA PRO A 136 26.27 20.28 -5.69
C PRO A 136 27.53 19.52 -5.28
N ARG A 137 27.95 18.60 -6.16
CA ARG A 137 29.08 17.66 -5.99
C ARG A 137 30.44 18.34 -5.77
N SER A 138 30.53 19.65 -5.96
CA SER A 138 31.76 20.46 -5.83
C SER A 138 32.13 20.80 -4.38
N ALA A 139 31.26 20.55 -3.39
CA ALA A 139 31.55 20.85 -1.98
C ALA A 139 32.18 19.67 -1.20
N CYS A 140 32.69 18.65 -1.89
CA CYS A 140 33.46 17.56 -1.29
C CYS A 140 34.94 17.95 -1.17
N THR A 141 35.26 19.00 -0.40
CA THR A 141 36.62 19.17 0.12
C THR A 141 36.68 18.51 1.50
N ALA A 142 37.69 17.66 1.66
CA ALA A 142 37.86 16.76 2.80
C ALA A 142 38.15 17.54 4.09
N THR A 143 37.13 17.90 4.86
CA THR A 143 37.22 18.14 6.32
C THR A 143 35.84 18.43 6.90
N SER A 144 35.11 17.39 7.28
CA SER A 144 34.05 17.54 8.27
C SER A 144 33.97 16.29 9.12
N VAL A 145 34.43 16.45 10.36
CA VAL A 145 34.37 15.45 11.43
C VAL A 145 32.92 14.99 11.60
N PHE A 146 32.67 13.71 11.36
CA PHE A 146 31.41 13.07 11.72
C PHE A 146 31.30 13.01 13.25
N PRO A 147 30.19 13.45 13.87
CA PRO A 147 29.93 13.07 15.26
C PRO A 147 29.66 11.55 15.32
N PRO A 148 30.20 10.83 16.31
CA PRO A 148 29.97 9.39 16.44
C PRO A 148 28.50 9.16 16.84
N ILE A 149 27.70 8.65 15.89
CA ILE A 149 26.36 8.13 16.17
C ILE A 149 26.54 6.74 16.80
N SER A 150 26.01 6.60 18.01
CA SER A 150 25.93 5.38 18.83
C SER A 150 25.77 4.08 18.01
N THR A 151 26.60 3.11 18.35
CA THR A 151 26.95 1.87 17.63
C THR A 151 25.85 0.80 17.55
N ARG A 152 24.56 1.12 17.67
CA ARG A 152 23.51 0.10 17.75
C ARG A 152 22.60 -0.02 16.52
N VAL A 153 23.08 0.22 15.30
CA VAL A 153 22.48 -0.39 14.09
C VAL A 153 23.52 -0.50 12.96
N LYS A 154 24.42 -1.50 13.04
CA LYS A 154 25.15 -2.06 11.89
C LYS A 154 24.89 -3.56 11.94
N PRO A 155 24.15 -4.14 10.99
CA PRO A 155 24.76 -4.40 9.69
C PRO A 155 23.77 -4.21 8.51
N LEU A 156 24.30 -3.70 7.39
CA LEU A 156 23.88 -3.94 5.98
C LEU A 156 24.52 -2.91 5.01
N LEU A 157 25.42 -2.04 5.50
CA LEU A 157 26.22 -1.13 4.67
C LEU A 157 27.72 -1.33 4.92
N GLN A 158 28.25 -2.52 4.63
CA GLN A 158 29.70 -2.77 4.74
C GLN A 158 30.34 -3.36 3.47
N ASN A 159 29.57 -3.75 2.45
CA ASN A 159 30.13 -4.34 1.24
C ASN A 159 29.69 -3.55 0.02
N VAL A 160 30.39 -2.46 -0.33
CA VAL A 160 30.90 -2.13 -1.68
C VAL A 160 31.74 -0.84 -1.55
N PHE A 161 32.85 -0.91 -0.83
CA PHE A 161 33.95 0.06 -0.94
C PHE A 161 35.24 -0.73 -0.79
N CYS A 162 35.73 -1.30 -1.89
CA CYS A 162 37.15 -1.50 -2.16
C CYS A 162 37.28 -2.19 -3.51
N SER A 163 37.94 -1.54 -4.46
CA SER A 163 38.95 -2.09 -5.38
C SER A 163 39.13 -1.13 -6.56
N ILE A 164 39.90 -0.06 -6.34
CA ILE A 164 40.73 0.53 -7.39
C ILE A 164 42.09 -0.20 -7.26
N PRO A 165 42.73 -0.59 -8.38
CA PRO A 165 44.07 -0.08 -8.59
C PRO A 165 44.31 0.42 -10.03
N VAL A 166 45.00 1.57 -10.06
CA VAL A 166 45.90 2.21 -11.06
C VAL A 166 45.50 2.17 -12.54
#